data_AF-A0ABF7PXM4-F1
#
_entry.id   AF-A0ABF7PXM4-F1
#
_cell.length_a   1.000
_cell.length_b   1.000
_cell.length_c   1.000
_cell.angle_alpha   90.00
_cell.angle_beta   90.00
_cell.angle_gamma   90.00
#
_symmetry.space_group_name_H-M   'P 1'
#
loop_
_entity.id
_entity.type
_entity.pdbx_description
1 polymer ?
#
loop_
_entity_poly.entity_id
_entity_poly.type
_entity_poly.pdbx_seq_one_letter_code
_entity_poly.pdbx_strand_id
1 'polypeptide(L)'
;MAKNFGEWHDKAMREPVVITKHGRESAVLLSAETFQKLVDGYREVILATDLTDALAGAVVNSEIPEQYRWEADDDVTDERRGVGGE
;
A
#
# COMPACT_ATOMS: atom_id res chain seq x y z
N MET A 1 -7.88 25.49 -22.92
CA MET A 1 -8.08 24.03 -23.04
C MET A 1 -6.86 23.45 -23.73
N ALA A 2 -6.13 22.52 -23.10
CA ALA A 2 -4.99 21.87 -23.74
C ALA A 2 -5.45 21.08 -24.96
N LYS A 3 -4.69 21.10 -26.07
CA LYS A 3 -4.95 20.23 -27.22
C LYS A 3 -4.94 18.78 -26.73
N ASN A 4 -5.95 17.99 -27.13
CA ASN A 4 -6.06 16.55 -26.89
C ASN A 4 -6.40 16.11 -25.44
N PHE A 5 -6.96 17.00 -24.60
CA PHE A 5 -7.36 16.62 -23.24
C PHE A 5 -8.32 15.40 -23.20
N GLY A 6 -9.28 15.32 -24.13
CA GLY A 6 -10.22 14.18 -24.19
C GLY A 6 -9.53 12.84 -24.43
N GLU A 7 -8.54 12.79 -25.32
CA GLU A 7 -7.79 11.57 -25.61
C GLU A 7 -6.97 11.11 -24.39
N TRP A 8 -6.35 12.04 -23.67
CA TRP A 8 -5.60 11.72 -22.45
C TRP A 8 -6.52 11.27 -21.32
N HIS A 9 -7.70 11.88 -21.20
CA HIS A 9 -8.72 11.45 -20.25
C HIS A 9 -9.15 10.01 -20.53
N ASP A 10 -9.48 9.68 -21.78
CA ASP A 10 -9.91 8.32 -22.17
C ASP A 10 -8.80 7.28 -22.05
N LYS A 11 -7.55 7.70 -22.19
CA LYS A 11 -6.37 6.86 -21.94
C LYS A 11 -6.17 6.60 -20.44
N ALA A 12 -6.28 7.64 -19.61
CA ALA A 12 -6.16 7.55 -18.16
C ALA A 12 -7.21 6.66 -17.48
N MET A 13 -8.37 6.48 -18.14
CA MET A 13 -9.39 5.51 -17.69
C MET A 13 -8.96 4.05 -17.83
N ARG A 14 -7.97 3.76 -18.68
CA ARG A 14 -7.47 2.41 -18.96
C ARG A 14 -6.07 2.16 -18.41
N GLU A 15 -5.20 3.16 -18.46
CA GLU A 15 -3.80 3.04 -18.03
C GLU A 15 -3.23 4.37 -17.52
N PRO A 16 -2.21 4.36 -16.63
CA PRO A 16 -1.54 5.58 -16.19
C PRO A 16 -0.96 6.41 -17.33
N VAL A 17 -1.17 7.73 -17.29
CA VAL A 17 -0.60 8.66 -18.26
C VAL A 17 0.39 9.60 -17.58
N VAL A 18 1.67 9.49 -17.94
CA VAL A 18 2.72 10.35 -17.41
C VAL A 18 2.68 11.71 -18.11
N ILE A 19 2.62 12.78 -17.31
CA ILE A 19 2.66 14.17 -17.74
C ILE A 19 4.09 14.67 -17.56
N THR A 20 4.72 15.06 -18.67
CA THR A 20 6.05 15.66 -18.66
C THR A 20 5.99 17.19 -18.74
N LYS A 21 6.86 17.85 -17.99
CA LYS A 21 7.05 19.30 -18.02
C LYS A 21 8.55 19.59 -18.10
N HIS A 22 8.97 20.37 -19.10
CA HIS A 22 10.40 20.68 -19.35
C HIS A 22 11.30 19.43 -19.45
N GLY A 23 10.81 18.36 -20.08
CA GLY A 23 11.57 17.12 -20.27
C GLY A 23 11.68 16.22 -19.04
N ARG A 24 10.95 16.53 -17.96
CA ARG A 24 10.90 15.70 -16.75
C ARG A 24 9.50 15.22 -16.49
N GLU A 25 9.36 13.99 -16.05
CA GLU A 25 8.10 13.47 -15.50
C GLU A 25 7.71 14.32 -14.29
N SER A 26 6.50 14.85 -14.29
CA SER A 26 6.05 15.86 -13.33
C SER A 26 4.77 15.48 -12.60
N ALA A 27 3.90 14.70 -13.26
CA ALA A 27 2.67 14.19 -12.68
C ALA A 27 2.23 12.92 -13.44
N VAL A 28 1.32 12.17 -12.86
CA VAL A 28 0.65 11.03 -13.51
C VAL A 28 -0.85 11.25 -13.41
N LEU A 29 -1.55 11.13 -14.53
CA LEU A 29 -3.00 11.14 -14.59
C LEU A 29 -3.51 9.69 -14.52
N LEU A 30 -4.46 9.46 -13.61
CA LEU A 30 -5.12 8.19 -13.36
C LEU A 30 -6.63 8.40 -13.32
N SER A 31 -7.40 7.32 -13.51
CA SER A 31 -8.82 7.34 -13.14
C SER A 31 -8.97 7.58 -11.63
N ALA A 32 -10.09 8.18 -11.24
CA ALA A 32 -10.40 8.40 -9.82
C ALA A 32 -10.45 7.08 -9.03
N GLU A 33 -10.98 6.01 -9.65
CA GLU A 33 -11.04 4.68 -9.05
C GLU A 33 -9.63 4.12 -8.77
N THR A 34 -8.72 4.21 -9.73
CA THR A 34 -7.34 3.75 -9.56
C THR A 34 -6.61 4.56 -8.50
N PHE A 35 -6.82 5.87 -8.47
CA PHE A 35 -6.28 6.72 -7.40
C PHE A 35 -6.80 6.31 -6.03
N GLN A 36 -8.09 6.05 -5.87
CA GLN A 36 -8.66 5.61 -4.59
C GLN A 36 -8.06 4.29 -4.12
N LYS A 37 -7.96 3.29 -5.02
CA LYS A 37 -7.31 2.01 -4.71
C LYS A 37 -5.86 2.16 -4.27
N LEU A 38 -5.11 3.10 -4.87
CA LEU A 38 -3.74 3.40 -4.46
C LEU A 38 -3.68 4.05 -3.08
N VAL A 39 -4.59 4.98 -2.78
CA VAL A 39 -4.69 5.62 -1.45
C VAL A 39 -5.06 4.59 -0.39
N ASP A 40 -6.05 3.73 -0.66
CA ASP A 40 -6.49 2.69 0.26
C ASP A 40 -5.39 1.64 0.52
N GLY A 41 -4.58 1.35 -0.49
CA GLY A 41 -3.43 0.46 -0.39
C GLY A 41 -2.14 1.11 0.07
N TYR A 42 -2.13 2.43 0.29
CA TYR A 42 -0.92 3.15 0.64
C TYR A 42 -0.45 2.74 2.04
N ARG A 43 0.77 2.20 2.10
CA ARG A 43 1.44 1.83 3.34
C ARG A 43 2.77 2.56 3.40
N GLU A 44 3.02 3.19 4.53
CA GLU A 44 4.30 3.84 4.79
C GLU A 44 5.29 2.81 5.38
N VAL A 45 6.48 2.74 4.80
CA VAL A 45 7.57 1.93 5.35
C VAL A 45 8.38 2.81 6.31
N ILE A 46 8.35 2.45 7.58
CA ILE A 46 9.13 3.11 8.63
C ILE A 46 10.15 2.12 9.20
N LEU A 47 11.29 2.64 9.69
CA LEU A 47 12.24 1.81 10.42
C LEU A 47 11.62 1.41 11.76
N ALA A 48 11.93 0.20 12.23
CA ALA A 48 11.46 -0.27 13.53
C ALA A 48 11.93 0.63 14.67
N THR A 49 13.09 1.28 14.53
CA THR A 49 13.63 2.25 15.50
C THR A 49 12.83 3.55 15.59
N ASP A 50 12.07 3.86 14.54
CA ASP A 50 11.28 5.09 14.45
C ASP A 50 9.81 4.84 14.83
N LEU A 51 9.47 3.60 15.22
CA LEU A 51 8.13 3.24 15.66
C LEU A 51 7.82 3.91 17.01
N THR A 52 6.84 4.80 17.00
CA THR A 52 6.36 5.42 18.24
C THR A 52 5.64 4.40 19.11
N ASP A 53 5.64 4.61 20.42
CA ASP A 53 4.90 3.76 21.37
C ASP A 53 3.42 3.64 21.02
N ALA A 54 2.81 4.71 20.49
CA ALA A 54 1.42 4.72 20.07
C ALA A 54 1.18 3.76 18.89
N LEU A 55 2.06 3.77 17.89
CA LEU A 55 1.96 2.86 16.74
C LEU A 55 2.28 1.41 17.14
N ALA A 56 3.30 1.21 17.99
CA ALA A 56 3.62 -0.10 18.54
C ALA A 56 2.44 -0.69 19.32
N GLY A 57 1.82 0.13 20.17
CA GLY A 57 0.61 -0.24 20.91
C GLY A 57 -0.56 -0.56 19.98
N ALA A 58 -0.78 0.22 18.91
CA ALA A 58 -1.83 -0.05 17.93
C ALA A 58 -1.65 -1.41 17.24
N VAL A 59 -0.41 -1.80 16.92
CA VAL A 59 -0.10 -3.11 16.34
C VAL A 59 -0.36 -4.22 17.35
N VAL A 60 0.13 -4.08 18.59
CA VAL A 60 -0.06 -5.09 19.65
C VAL A 60 -1.54 -5.34 19.97
N ASN A 61 -2.34 -4.27 19.95
CA ASN A 61 -3.78 -4.34 20.22
C ASN A 61 -4.62 -4.60 18.96
N SER A 62 -4.00 -4.78 17.80
CA SER A 62 -4.75 -5.05 16.57
C SER A 62 -5.28 -6.49 16.58
N GLU A 63 -6.55 -6.65 16.21
CA GLU A 63 -7.19 -7.95 16.08
C GLU A 63 -7.53 -8.26 14.63
N ILE A 64 -7.37 -9.52 14.25
CA ILE A 64 -7.86 -10.02 12.96
C ILE A 64 -9.39 -9.96 12.99
N PRO A 65 -10.04 -9.29 12.02
CA PRO A 65 -11.49 -9.30 11.89
C PRO A 65 -12.03 -10.72 11.82
N GLU A 66 -13.18 -10.96 12.44
CA GLU A 66 -13.75 -12.31 12.60
C GLU A 66 -13.89 -13.06 11.27
N GLN A 67 -14.31 -12.37 10.20
CA GLN A 67 -14.45 -12.97 8.87
C GLN A 67 -13.13 -13.44 8.23
N TYR A 68 -11.99 -13.03 8.76
CA TYR A 68 -10.65 -13.41 8.31
C TYR A 68 -9.87 -14.20 9.37
N ARG A 69 -10.49 -14.48 10.52
CA ARG A 69 -9.86 -15.22 11.61
C ARG A 69 -9.72 -16.69 11.18
N TRP A 70 -8.51 -17.06 10.80
CA TRP A 70 -8.17 -18.46 10.58
C TRP A 70 -7.92 -19.12 11.95
N GLU A 71 -8.64 -20.20 12.23
CA GLU A 71 -8.30 -21.08 13.36
C GLU A 71 -7.10 -21.91 12.94
N ALA A 72 -5.95 -21.64 13.54
CA ALA A 72 -4.82 -22.53 13.41
C ALA A 72 -5.16 -23.83 14.16
N ASP A 73 -5.04 -24.97 13.49
CA ASP A 73 -4.82 -26.22 14.22
C ASP A 73 -3.55 -26.02 15.05
N ASP A 74 -3.58 -26.41 16.33
CA ASP A 74 -2.50 -26.22 17.32
C ASP A 74 -1.14 -26.84 16.93
N ASP A 75 -1.06 -27.49 15.77
CA ASP A 75 0.09 -28.26 15.27
C ASP A 75 0.97 -27.49 14.26
N VAL A 76 0.76 -26.18 14.06
CA VAL A 76 1.69 -25.35 13.28
C VAL A 76 2.90 -25.00 14.15
N THR A 77 3.85 -25.94 14.29
CA THR A 77 5.16 -25.61 14.82
C THR A 77 5.87 -24.69 13.84
N ASP A 78 6.02 -23.41 14.19
CA ASP A 78 6.86 -22.49 13.42
C ASP A 78 8.33 -22.91 13.57
N GLU A 79 8.77 -23.83 12.72
CA GLU A 79 10.15 -24.33 12.64
C GLU A 79 11.16 -23.21 12.31
N ARG A 80 10.68 -22.01 11.92
CA ARG A 80 11.54 -20.83 11.68
C ARG A 80 11.74 -19.95 12.92
N ARG A 81 11.18 -20.30 14.08
CA ARG A 81 11.57 -19.68 15.35
C ARG A 81 12.97 -20.18 15.70
N GLY A 82 13.95 -19.60 15.01
CA GLY A 82 15.36 -19.92 15.14
C GLY A 82 15.76 -19.93 16.61
N VAL A 83 16.47 -20.99 16.97
CA VAL A 83 17.23 -21.14 18.20
C VAL A 83 18.03 -19.85 18.40
N GLY A 84 17.59 -19.01 19.32
CA GLY A 84 18.37 -17.86 19.78
C GLY A 84 19.62 -18.43 20.43
N GLY A 85 20.74 -18.34 19.72
CA GLY A 85 22.04 -18.76 20.20
C GLY A 85 22.43 -18.03 21.48
N GLU A 86 22.89 -18.84 22.43
CA GLU A 86 23.65 -18.51 23.63
C GLU A 86 24.98 -17.80 23.35
#